data_AF-A0A4Y7XE40-F1
#
_entry.id   AF-A0A4Y7XE40-F1
#
_cell.length_a   1.000
_cell.length_b   1.000
_cell.length_c   1.000
_cell.angle_alpha   90.00
_cell.angle_beta   90.00
_cell.angle_gamma   90.00
#
_symmetry.space_group_name_H-M   'P 1'
#
loop_
_entity.id
_entity.type
_entity.pdbx_description
1 polymer ?
#
loop_
_entity_poly.entity_id
_entity_poly.type
_entity_poly.pdbx_seq_one_letter_code
_entity_poly.pdbx_strand_id
1 'polypeptide(L)'
;MLTFTFLGTSSGVPTKTRNVSGLALQTSLSKKWFLIDAGEATQHRLQHTGLSPHDMAVVCITHAHGDHCYGLPGLLASASMGKHTEPLILIAPQHVLDWFSATVKLTDLHLSYEVILRDSRSLLEQPVELMDGIWVQAYALVHRVECYAYAFTVQHHRRKLNTTALQQLGLPAGRDWKALQHGQDVEFNGQILHSHDFVQNQTTQVKAVIAGDNAQPDVLTQACQNADVLVHEATYLQAVLDKVGPGPMHSSAKLVAEFAGLVSFPNLVLTHFSPRHHGEAEQAKILQEVKDHYRSTVFLADDFKRYRLSDTGVLQEVAESAEQKKA
;
A
#
# COMPACT_ATOMS: atom_id res chain seq x y z
N MET A 1 -3.23 6.18 9.54
CA MET A 1 -3.28 4.70 9.55
C MET A 1 -3.33 4.20 8.11
N LEU A 2 -2.80 3.01 7.87
CA LEU A 2 -2.87 2.30 6.58
C LEU A 2 -3.57 0.96 6.76
N THR A 3 -4.35 0.52 5.77
CA THR A 3 -4.92 -0.83 5.73
C THR A 3 -4.58 -1.49 4.39
N PHE A 4 -3.98 -2.66 4.45
CA PHE A 4 -3.57 -3.50 3.33
C PHE A 4 -4.61 -4.61 3.17
N THR A 5 -5.13 -4.82 1.95
CA THR A 5 -6.01 -5.96 1.61
C THR A 5 -5.40 -6.69 0.44
N PHE A 6 -4.89 -7.91 0.68
CA PHE A 6 -4.26 -8.71 -0.36
C PHE A 6 -5.34 -9.37 -1.24
N LEU A 7 -5.35 -9.08 -2.53
CA LEU A 7 -6.31 -9.62 -3.50
C LEU A 7 -5.78 -10.89 -4.16
N GLY A 8 -4.46 -11.02 -4.23
CA GLY A 8 -3.74 -12.21 -4.65
C GLY A 8 -2.30 -12.20 -4.17
N THR A 9 -1.77 -13.40 -3.89
CA THR A 9 -0.49 -13.60 -3.18
C THR A 9 0.39 -14.67 -3.81
N SER A 10 0.03 -15.21 -4.98
CA SER A 10 0.80 -16.24 -5.69
C SER A 10 1.70 -15.63 -6.76
N SER A 11 2.88 -16.23 -6.97
CA SER A 11 3.82 -15.80 -8.00
C SER A 11 3.58 -16.49 -9.34
N GLY A 12 3.67 -15.74 -10.43
CA GLY A 12 3.72 -16.23 -11.81
C GLY A 12 2.40 -16.74 -12.36
N VAL A 13 1.65 -17.53 -11.60
CA VAL A 13 0.39 -18.17 -12.04
C VAL A 13 -0.62 -18.25 -10.90
N PRO A 14 -1.94 -18.17 -11.19
CA PRO A 14 -2.96 -18.40 -10.19
C PRO A 14 -3.03 -19.88 -9.82
N THR A 15 -3.54 -20.15 -8.62
CA THR A 15 -3.83 -21.49 -8.12
C THR A 15 -5.25 -21.57 -7.61
N LYS A 16 -5.68 -22.77 -7.19
CA LYS A 16 -7.01 -22.95 -6.59
C LYS A 16 -7.22 -22.13 -5.31
N THR A 17 -6.16 -21.79 -4.59
CA THR A 17 -6.24 -21.14 -3.27
C THR A 17 -5.73 -19.71 -3.26
N ARG A 18 -4.87 -19.33 -4.21
CA ARG A 18 -4.26 -17.99 -4.27
C ARG A 18 -4.26 -17.48 -5.71
N ASN A 19 -4.71 -16.24 -5.91
CA ASN A 19 -4.59 -15.53 -7.17
C ASN A 19 -3.19 -14.90 -7.33
N VAL A 20 -2.89 -14.43 -8.53
CA VAL A 20 -1.70 -13.62 -8.83
C VAL A 20 -1.76 -12.22 -8.20
N SER A 21 -0.62 -11.52 -8.18
CA SER A 21 -0.38 -10.27 -7.47
C SER A 21 -1.48 -9.21 -7.61
N GLY A 22 -1.93 -8.74 -6.45
CA GLY A 22 -2.76 -7.54 -6.31
C GLY A 22 -2.93 -7.17 -4.85
N LEU A 23 -2.71 -5.90 -4.52
CA LEU A 23 -2.77 -5.38 -3.16
C LEU A 23 -3.52 -4.05 -3.14
N ALA A 24 -4.64 -3.99 -2.42
CA ALA A 24 -5.32 -2.74 -2.15
C ALA A 24 -4.78 -2.08 -0.88
N LEU A 25 -4.50 -0.78 -0.96
CA LEU A 25 -4.06 0.08 0.13
C LEU A 25 -5.13 1.14 0.41
N GLN A 26 -5.60 1.20 1.64
CA GLN A 26 -6.52 2.22 2.14
C GLN A 26 -5.83 3.08 3.20
N THR A 27 -6.27 4.33 3.35
CA THR A 27 -5.78 5.22 4.41
C THR A 27 -6.93 5.71 5.28
N SER A 28 -6.60 6.29 6.43
CA SER A 28 -7.59 6.93 7.30
C SER A 28 -8.02 8.33 6.84
N LEU A 29 -7.38 8.91 5.80
CA LEU A 29 -7.64 10.29 5.37
C LEU A 29 -8.80 10.39 4.37
N SER A 30 -9.08 9.32 3.63
CA SER A 30 -10.10 9.31 2.58
C SER A 30 -10.69 7.92 2.40
N LYS A 31 -11.88 7.85 1.79
CA LYS A 31 -12.45 6.59 1.28
C LYS A 31 -11.72 6.08 0.04
N LYS A 32 -10.98 6.97 -0.64
CA LYS A 32 -10.17 6.62 -1.80
C LYS A 32 -9.10 5.58 -1.42
N TRP A 33 -8.83 4.68 -2.34
CA TRP A 33 -7.86 3.61 -2.16
C TRP A 33 -6.98 3.44 -3.40
N PHE A 34 -5.84 2.78 -3.18
CA PHE A 34 -4.76 2.62 -4.16
C PHE A 34 -4.58 1.13 -4.43
N LEU A 35 -4.45 0.75 -5.70
CA LEU A 35 -4.13 -0.63 -6.09
C LEU A 35 -2.64 -0.71 -6.42
N ILE A 36 -1.93 -1.69 -5.86
CA ILE A 36 -0.57 -2.04 -6.25
C ILE A 36 -0.63 -3.40 -6.91
N ASP A 37 -0.22 -3.43 -8.19
CA ASP A 37 -0.39 -4.51 -9.15
C ASP A 37 -1.85 -4.91 -9.40
N ALA A 38 -2.12 -5.26 -10.66
CA ALA A 38 -3.40 -5.69 -11.16
C ALA A 38 -3.20 -6.95 -12.02
N GLY A 39 -2.75 -8.03 -11.39
CA GLY A 39 -2.67 -9.35 -12.02
C GLY A 39 -4.01 -9.82 -12.59
N GLU A 40 -3.95 -10.83 -13.46
CA GLU A 40 -5.16 -11.42 -14.04
C GLU A 40 -6.21 -11.75 -12.96
N ALA A 41 -7.48 -11.51 -13.29
CA ALA A 41 -8.63 -11.71 -12.42
C ALA A 41 -8.72 -10.83 -11.15
N THR A 42 -7.88 -9.81 -10.95
CA THR A 42 -7.99 -8.88 -9.81
C THR A 42 -9.40 -8.25 -9.67
N GLN A 43 -10.08 -7.94 -10.78
CA GLN A 43 -11.47 -7.47 -10.74
C GLN A 43 -12.45 -8.49 -10.13
N HIS A 44 -12.22 -9.79 -10.32
CA HIS A 44 -13.02 -10.85 -9.70
C HIS A 44 -12.73 -10.94 -8.20
N ARG A 45 -11.46 -10.78 -7.82
CA ARG A 45 -11.04 -10.75 -6.40
C ARG A 45 -11.72 -9.59 -5.66
N LEU A 46 -11.79 -8.41 -6.27
CA LEU A 46 -12.46 -7.24 -5.67
C LEU A 46 -13.93 -7.49 -5.33
N GLN A 47 -14.67 -8.31 -6.10
CA GLN A 47 -16.07 -8.64 -5.81
C GLN A 47 -16.28 -9.39 -4.49
N HIS A 48 -15.21 -9.96 -3.93
CA HIS A 48 -15.24 -10.62 -2.63
C HIS A 48 -14.83 -9.70 -1.48
N THR A 49 -14.69 -8.40 -1.74
CA THR A 49 -14.26 -7.40 -0.76
C THR A 49 -15.27 -6.27 -0.66
N GLY A 50 -15.22 -5.52 0.44
CA GLY A 50 -15.97 -4.26 0.56
C GLY A 50 -15.31 -3.06 -0.15
N LEU A 51 -14.31 -3.27 -1.00
CA LEU A 51 -13.63 -2.20 -1.74
C LEU A 51 -14.45 -1.84 -2.97
N SER A 52 -14.93 -0.60 -3.00
CA SER A 52 -15.65 -0.06 -4.15
C SER A 52 -14.68 0.31 -5.27
N PRO A 53 -14.80 -0.23 -6.50
CA PRO A 53 -14.00 0.23 -7.64
C PRO A 53 -14.19 1.72 -7.92
N HIS A 54 -15.30 2.33 -7.50
CA HIS A 54 -15.54 3.77 -7.63
C HIS A 54 -14.58 4.62 -6.80
N ASP A 55 -14.07 4.08 -5.71
CA ASP A 55 -13.15 4.78 -4.82
C ASP A 55 -11.68 4.48 -5.15
N MET A 56 -11.41 3.66 -6.17
CA MET A 56 -10.05 3.43 -6.65
C MET A 56 -9.53 4.70 -7.31
N ALA A 57 -8.52 5.34 -6.71
CA ALA A 57 -7.99 6.60 -7.18
C ALA A 57 -6.69 6.45 -7.97
N VAL A 58 -5.89 5.43 -7.65
CA VAL A 58 -4.58 5.21 -8.23
C VAL A 58 -4.33 3.72 -8.41
N VAL A 59 -3.73 3.36 -9.53
CA VAL A 59 -3.16 2.03 -9.77
C VAL A 59 -1.66 2.20 -9.98
N CYS A 60 -0.86 1.50 -9.19
CA CYS A 60 0.59 1.43 -9.33
C CYS A 60 0.97 0.03 -9.82
N ILE A 61 1.57 -0.08 -11.01
CA ILE A 61 2.10 -1.35 -11.52
C ILE A 61 3.60 -1.39 -11.25
N THR A 62 4.08 -2.47 -10.65
CA THR A 62 5.50 -2.63 -10.30
C THR A 62 6.34 -2.93 -11.54
N HIS A 63 5.88 -3.82 -12.41
CA HIS A 63 6.62 -4.24 -13.61
C HIS A 63 5.74 -4.89 -14.69
N ALA A 64 6.37 -5.32 -15.80
CA ALA A 64 5.69 -5.78 -17.02
C ALA A 64 5.04 -7.17 -17.00
N HIS A 65 5.37 -8.02 -16.01
CA HIS A 65 4.95 -9.42 -16.09
C HIS A 65 3.43 -9.55 -15.91
N GLY A 66 2.87 -10.55 -16.58
CA GLY A 66 1.42 -10.66 -16.75
C GLY A 66 0.66 -10.89 -15.45
N ASP A 67 1.26 -11.61 -14.52
CA ASP A 67 0.76 -11.83 -13.17
C ASP A 67 0.70 -10.54 -12.31
N HIS A 68 1.23 -9.41 -12.80
CA HIS A 68 1.15 -8.10 -12.16
C HIS A 68 0.30 -7.09 -12.94
N CYS A 69 0.00 -7.29 -14.23
CA CYS A 69 -0.69 -6.26 -15.01
C CYS A 69 -1.81 -6.74 -15.95
N TYR A 70 -1.98 -8.05 -16.22
CA TYR A 70 -2.98 -8.52 -17.20
C TYR A 70 -4.43 -8.25 -16.81
N GLY A 71 -4.72 -8.06 -15.53
CA GLY A 71 -6.05 -7.67 -15.06
C GLY A 71 -6.39 -6.20 -15.28
N LEU A 72 -5.41 -5.34 -15.59
CA LEU A 72 -5.58 -3.89 -15.64
C LEU A 72 -6.67 -3.43 -16.62
N PRO A 73 -6.69 -3.82 -17.92
CA PRO A 73 -7.68 -3.31 -18.86
C PRO A 73 -9.11 -3.72 -18.47
N GLY A 74 -9.30 -4.98 -18.11
CA GLY A 74 -10.60 -5.51 -17.68
C GLY A 74 -11.10 -4.85 -16.40
N LEU A 75 -10.21 -4.58 -15.44
CA LEU A 75 -10.54 -3.87 -14.21
C LEU A 75 -11.05 -2.46 -14.48
N LEU A 76 -10.34 -1.68 -15.32
CA LEU A 76 -10.72 -0.30 -15.64
C LEU A 76 -12.01 -0.24 -16.47
N ALA A 77 -12.18 -1.17 -17.43
CA ALA A 77 -13.43 -1.31 -18.18
C ALA A 77 -14.63 -1.59 -17.25
N SER A 78 -14.48 -2.53 -16.32
CA SER A 78 -15.52 -2.86 -15.34
C SER A 78 -15.82 -1.70 -14.38
N ALA A 79 -14.81 -0.95 -13.94
CA ALA A 79 -15.01 0.25 -13.13
C ALA A 79 -15.79 1.33 -13.89
N SER A 80 -15.51 1.51 -15.19
CA SER A 80 -16.27 2.43 -16.05
C SER A 80 -17.74 2.04 -16.16
N MET A 81 -18.02 0.77 -16.45
CA MET A 81 -19.39 0.24 -16.50
C MET A 81 -20.10 0.34 -15.14
N GLY A 82 -19.32 0.25 -14.05
CA GLY A 82 -19.78 0.48 -12.69
C GLY A 82 -20.28 1.90 -12.43
N LYS A 83 -20.02 2.87 -13.32
CA LYS A 83 -20.23 4.33 -13.13
C LYS A 83 -19.15 5.03 -12.30
N HIS A 84 -17.89 4.58 -12.38
CA HIS A 84 -16.78 5.42 -11.95
C HIS A 84 -16.62 6.60 -12.92
N THR A 85 -16.46 7.81 -12.37
CA THR A 85 -16.41 9.06 -13.15
C THR A 85 -15.24 9.97 -12.77
N GLU A 86 -14.58 9.72 -11.64
CA GLU A 86 -13.45 10.50 -11.18
C GLU A 86 -12.18 10.14 -11.95
N PRO A 87 -11.24 11.07 -12.19
CA PRO A 87 -9.95 10.73 -12.78
C PRO A 87 -9.20 9.68 -11.94
N LEU A 88 -8.56 8.73 -12.62
CA LEU A 88 -7.70 7.71 -12.03
C LEU A 88 -6.26 7.89 -12.51
N ILE A 89 -5.30 7.84 -11.58
CA ILE A 89 -3.88 7.91 -11.92
C ILE A 89 -3.35 6.49 -12.14
N LEU A 90 -2.78 6.21 -13.30
CA LEU A 90 -2.06 4.96 -13.59
C LEU A 90 -0.56 5.24 -13.56
N ILE A 91 0.11 4.77 -12.52
CA ILE A 91 1.55 4.85 -12.35
C ILE A 91 2.15 3.51 -12.76
N ALA A 92 2.92 3.45 -13.84
CA ALA A 92 3.47 2.20 -14.32
C ALA A 92 4.75 2.43 -15.14
N PRO A 93 5.60 1.40 -15.32
CA PRO A 93 6.68 1.46 -16.30
C PRO A 93 6.16 1.80 -17.70
N GLN A 94 6.97 2.47 -18.51
CA GLN A 94 6.55 2.97 -19.82
C GLN A 94 5.95 1.88 -20.72
N HIS A 95 6.53 0.69 -20.75
CA HIS A 95 6.01 -0.41 -21.57
C HIS A 95 4.60 -0.88 -21.15
N VAL A 96 4.22 -0.76 -19.87
CA VAL A 96 2.87 -1.07 -19.41
C VAL A 96 1.90 0.02 -19.87
N LEU A 97 2.31 1.29 -19.84
CA LEU A 97 1.50 2.41 -20.32
C LEU A 97 1.27 2.31 -21.84
N ASP A 98 2.29 1.93 -22.59
CA ASP A 98 2.20 1.70 -24.04
C ASP A 98 1.28 0.51 -24.35
N TRP A 99 1.41 -0.59 -23.60
CA TRP A 99 0.53 -1.76 -23.72
C TRP A 99 -0.92 -1.44 -23.39
N PHE A 100 -1.17 -0.68 -22.32
CA PHE A 100 -2.51 -0.24 -21.95
C PHE A 100 -3.11 0.65 -23.05
N SER A 101 -2.35 1.63 -23.56
CA SER A 101 -2.79 2.51 -24.64
C SER A 101 -3.09 1.74 -25.94
N ALA A 102 -2.26 0.75 -26.27
CA ALA A 102 -2.50 -0.15 -27.39
C ALA A 102 -3.76 -0.98 -27.18
N THR A 103 -3.98 -1.52 -25.98
CA THR A 103 -5.20 -2.27 -25.64
C THR A 103 -6.44 -1.38 -25.80
N VAL A 104 -6.40 -0.17 -25.24
CA VAL A 104 -7.49 0.81 -25.37
C VAL A 104 -7.86 1.02 -26.84
N LYS A 105 -6.86 1.25 -27.69
CA LYS A 105 -7.06 1.45 -29.14
C LYS A 105 -7.55 0.20 -29.87
N LEU A 106 -6.97 -0.96 -29.58
CA LEU A 106 -7.21 -2.19 -30.33
C LEU A 106 -8.50 -2.91 -29.94
N THR A 107 -9.04 -2.63 -28.75
CA THR A 107 -10.30 -3.21 -28.27
C THR A 107 -11.47 -2.23 -28.29
N ASP A 108 -11.28 -1.02 -28.86
CA ASP A 108 -12.28 0.07 -28.84
C ASP A 108 -12.80 0.37 -27.42
N LEU A 109 -11.89 0.40 -26.44
CA LEU A 109 -12.25 0.61 -25.05
C LEU A 109 -12.53 2.09 -24.80
N HIS A 110 -13.77 2.41 -24.44
CA HIS A 110 -14.17 3.73 -24.00
C HIS A 110 -14.39 3.75 -22.49
N LEU A 111 -13.61 4.57 -21.79
CA LEU A 111 -13.75 4.78 -20.35
C LEU A 111 -14.56 6.06 -20.10
N SER A 112 -15.49 5.99 -19.15
CA SER A 112 -16.33 7.11 -18.69
C SER A 112 -15.59 8.13 -17.82
N TYR A 113 -14.29 7.94 -17.62
CA TYR A 113 -13.42 8.73 -16.77
C TYR A 113 -12.02 8.81 -17.38
N GLU A 114 -11.27 9.83 -16.97
CA GLU A 114 -9.89 10.04 -17.42
C GLU A 114 -8.92 9.08 -16.73
N VAL A 115 -8.01 8.47 -17.49
CA VAL A 115 -6.86 7.74 -16.95
C VAL A 115 -5.60 8.57 -17.18
N ILE A 116 -5.07 9.14 -16.10
CA ILE A 116 -3.87 9.96 -16.12
C ILE A 116 -2.66 9.03 -16.08
N LEU A 117 -1.99 8.86 -17.22
CA LEU A 117 -0.81 8.01 -17.35
C LEU A 117 0.41 8.71 -16.75
N ARG A 118 1.13 8.02 -15.87
CA ARG A 118 2.37 8.50 -15.25
C ARG A 118 3.43 7.41 -15.25
N ASP A 119 4.59 7.74 -15.79
CA ASP A 119 5.73 6.83 -15.79
C ASP A 119 6.32 6.71 -14.38
N SER A 120 6.56 5.48 -13.91
CA SER A 120 7.22 5.19 -12.64
C SER A 120 8.57 5.91 -12.48
N ARG A 121 9.30 6.14 -13.58
CA ARG A 121 10.58 6.87 -13.58
C ARG A 121 10.44 8.31 -13.07
N SER A 122 9.28 8.95 -13.27
CA SER A 122 9.05 10.32 -12.80
C SER A 122 8.88 10.42 -11.28
N LEU A 123 8.92 9.30 -10.55
CA LEU A 123 8.84 9.22 -9.09
C LEU A 123 10.16 8.78 -8.44
N LEU A 124 11.25 8.62 -9.20
CA LEU A 124 12.53 8.13 -8.67
C LEU A 124 13.28 9.17 -7.84
N GLU A 125 13.26 10.43 -8.28
CA GLU A 125 14.08 11.49 -7.67
C GLU A 125 13.52 11.98 -6.34
N GLN A 126 12.20 12.15 -6.24
CA GLN A 126 11.55 12.72 -5.07
C GLN A 126 10.11 12.23 -4.91
N PRO A 127 9.57 12.22 -3.68
CA PRO A 127 8.17 11.90 -3.45
C PRO A 127 7.23 12.91 -4.12
N VAL A 128 6.10 12.41 -4.62
CA VAL A 128 5.02 13.20 -5.23
C VAL A 128 3.77 13.05 -4.38
N GLU A 129 3.10 14.15 -4.09
CA GLU A 129 1.80 14.13 -3.43
C GLU A 129 0.73 13.67 -4.42
N LEU A 130 0.04 12.59 -4.09
CA LEU A 130 -1.08 12.06 -4.90
C LEU A 130 -2.39 12.75 -4.54
N MET A 131 -2.56 13.04 -3.25
CA MET A 131 -3.71 13.70 -2.65
C MET A 131 -3.31 14.22 -1.26
N ASP A 132 -4.12 15.10 -0.67
CA ASP A 132 -3.81 15.79 0.59
C ASP A 132 -3.26 14.83 1.67
N GLY A 133 -1.98 15.01 2.01
CA GLY A 133 -1.28 14.23 3.03
C GLY A 133 -0.91 12.80 2.62
N ILE A 134 -1.04 12.41 1.34
CA ILE A 134 -0.66 11.09 0.82
C ILE A 134 0.37 11.23 -0.29
N TRP A 135 1.58 10.77 0.01
CA TRP A 135 2.76 10.89 -0.84
C TRP A 135 3.19 9.52 -1.34
N VAL A 136 3.72 9.48 -2.57
CA VAL A 136 4.32 8.27 -3.15
C VAL A 136 5.70 8.57 -3.71
N GLN A 137 6.63 7.64 -3.57
CA GLN A 137 7.93 7.66 -4.26
C GLN A 137 8.22 6.27 -4.82
N ALA A 138 8.84 6.21 -6.00
CA ALA A 138 9.27 4.96 -6.60
C ALA A 138 10.74 4.69 -6.30
N TYR A 139 11.11 3.42 -6.23
CA TYR A 139 12.49 2.96 -6.09
C TYR A 139 12.74 1.82 -7.06
N ALA A 140 13.80 1.92 -7.85
CA ALA A 140 14.15 0.86 -8.81
C ALA A 140 14.56 -0.43 -8.09
N LEU A 141 14.10 -1.57 -8.61
CA LEU A 141 14.39 -2.91 -8.10
C LEU A 141 15.25 -3.71 -9.08
N VAL A 142 15.76 -4.86 -8.63
CA VAL A 142 16.56 -5.77 -9.46
C VAL A 142 15.69 -6.94 -9.90
N HIS A 143 15.17 -6.88 -11.12
CA HIS A 143 14.35 -7.95 -11.70
C HIS A 143 14.66 -8.12 -13.21
N ARG A 144 14.04 -9.13 -13.86
CA ARG A 144 14.30 -9.46 -15.27
C ARG A 144 13.89 -8.35 -16.24
N VAL A 145 12.94 -7.54 -15.82
CA VAL A 145 12.45 -6.34 -16.51
C VAL A 145 12.53 -5.17 -15.54
N GLU A 146 12.40 -3.96 -16.07
CA GLU A 146 12.24 -2.75 -15.26
C GLU A 146 11.13 -2.93 -14.22
N CYS A 147 11.50 -2.79 -12.94
CA CYS A 147 10.65 -3.09 -11.79
C CYS A 147 10.86 -2.04 -10.68
N TYR A 148 9.78 -1.77 -9.94
CA TYR A 148 9.73 -0.72 -8.94
C TYR A 148 9.10 -1.18 -7.62
N ALA A 149 9.59 -0.61 -6.53
CA ALA A 149 8.86 -0.51 -5.27
C ALA A 149 8.19 0.87 -5.16
N TYR A 150 7.07 0.93 -4.45
CA TYR A 150 6.37 2.17 -4.13
C TYR A 150 6.34 2.40 -2.62
N ALA A 151 6.92 3.52 -2.18
CA ALA A 151 6.86 3.97 -0.80
C ALA A 151 5.71 4.97 -0.63
N PHE A 152 4.68 4.59 0.13
CA PHE A 152 3.56 5.45 0.48
C PHE A 152 3.78 6.06 1.86
N THR A 153 3.77 7.39 1.93
CA THR A 153 3.84 8.14 3.19
C THR A 153 2.52 8.87 3.42
N VAL A 154 1.85 8.58 4.53
CA VAL A 154 0.61 9.25 4.93
C VAL A 154 0.91 10.16 6.11
N GLN A 155 0.79 11.46 5.88
CA GLN A 155 0.96 12.51 6.88
C GLN A 155 -0.41 12.99 7.36
N HIS A 156 -0.62 12.97 8.67
CA HIS A 156 -1.81 13.51 9.30
C HIS A 156 -1.44 14.74 10.11
N HIS A 157 -2.00 15.88 9.72
CA HIS A 157 -1.89 17.12 10.48
C HIS A 157 -3.07 17.21 11.44
N ARG A 158 -2.80 17.30 12.75
CA ARG A 158 -3.83 17.49 13.78
C ARG A 158 -3.57 18.78 14.54
N ARG A 159 -4.63 19.56 14.74
CA ARG A 159 -4.66 20.67 15.67
C ARG A 159 -5.16 20.16 17.01
N LYS A 160 -4.25 20.01 17.97
CA LYS A 160 -4.60 19.56 19.33
C LYS A 160 -4.81 20.77 20.21
N LEU A 161 -6.05 20.92 20.69
CA LEU A 161 -6.40 21.95 21.65
C LEU A 161 -5.83 21.59 23.03
N ASN A 162 -5.20 22.55 23.71
CA ASN A 162 -4.78 22.45 25.10
C ASN A 162 -5.99 22.64 26.01
N THR A 163 -6.80 21.58 26.11
CA THR A 163 -8.05 21.58 26.89
C THR A 163 -7.81 21.87 28.37
N THR A 164 -6.66 21.46 28.91
CA THR A 164 -6.27 21.71 30.30
C THR A 164 -6.07 23.20 30.56
N ALA A 165 -5.36 23.92 29.68
CA ALA A 165 -5.19 25.37 29.83
C ALA A 165 -6.52 26.13 29.73
N LEU A 166 -7.41 25.73 28.81
CA LEU A 166 -8.74 26.35 28.66
C LEU A 166 -9.65 26.09 29.87
N GLN A 167 -9.57 24.88 30.46
CA GLN A 167 -10.28 24.57 31.71
C GLN A 167 -9.77 25.40 32.87
N GLN A 168 -8.45 25.61 32.98
CA GLN A 168 -7.86 26.46 34.01
C GLN A 168 -8.27 27.93 33.87
N LEU A 169 -8.47 28.41 32.64
CA LEU A 169 -9.04 29.74 32.36
C LEU A 169 -10.55 29.84 32.64
N GLY A 170 -11.22 28.70 32.87
CA GLY A 170 -12.67 28.65 33.10
C GLY A 170 -13.50 28.81 31.82
N LEU A 171 -12.92 28.68 30.63
CA LEU A 171 -13.66 28.75 29.36
C LEU A 171 -14.52 27.47 29.20
N PRO A 172 -15.86 27.57 29.15
CA PRO A 172 -16.72 26.41 28.99
C PRO A 172 -16.45 25.67 27.68
N ALA A 173 -16.40 24.34 27.73
CA ALA A 173 -16.25 23.53 26.53
C ALA A 173 -17.45 23.75 25.59
N GLY A 174 -17.19 24.08 24.32
CA GLY A 174 -18.26 24.40 23.39
C GLY A 174 -17.79 25.01 22.08
N ARG A 175 -18.57 25.98 21.57
CA ARG A 175 -18.30 26.68 20.31
C ARG A 175 -16.91 27.32 20.29
N ASP A 176 -16.55 27.98 21.38
CA ASP A 176 -15.31 28.75 21.50
C ASP A 176 -14.06 27.88 21.44
N TRP A 177 -14.12 26.69 22.06
CA TRP A 177 -13.06 25.68 21.94
C TRP A 177 -12.86 25.23 20.49
N LYS A 178 -13.96 25.01 19.76
CA LYS A 178 -13.89 24.66 18.33
C LYS A 178 -13.32 25.83 17.52
N ALA A 179 -13.73 27.06 17.79
CA ALA A 179 -13.21 28.25 17.12
C ALA A 179 -11.68 28.35 17.30
N LEU A 180 -11.20 28.28 18.55
CA LEU A 180 -9.78 28.22 18.87
C LEU A 180 -9.08 27.08 18.14
N GLN A 181 -9.62 25.85 18.17
CA GLN A 181 -9.03 24.71 17.46
C GLN A 181 -8.91 24.92 15.94
N HIS A 182 -9.83 25.67 15.33
CA HIS A 182 -9.84 25.96 13.89
C HIS A 182 -9.01 27.19 13.50
N GLY A 183 -8.25 27.78 14.44
CA GLY A 183 -7.39 28.93 14.14
C GLY A 183 -8.06 30.28 14.36
N GLN A 184 -9.24 30.32 14.99
CA GLN A 184 -9.98 31.56 15.23
C GLN A 184 -9.76 32.04 16.66
N ASP A 185 -9.48 33.32 16.81
CA ASP A 185 -9.39 33.96 18.12
C ASP A 185 -10.80 34.15 18.71
N VAL A 186 -10.90 34.09 20.04
CA VAL A 186 -12.18 34.16 20.75
C VAL A 186 -12.11 35.19 21.86
N GLU A 187 -13.14 36.02 21.99
CA GLU A 187 -13.29 36.90 23.14
C GLU A 187 -13.93 36.15 24.33
N PHE A 188 -13.28 36.19 25.49
CA PHE A 188 -13.78 35.60 26.72
C PHE A 188 -13.42 36.49 27.91
N ASN A 189 -14.41 36.86 28.73
CA ASN A 189 -14.25 37.76 29.88
C ASN A 189 -13.54 39.10 29.56
N GLY A 190 -13.79 39.66 28.39
CA GLY A 190 -13.18 40.93 27.95
C GLY A 190 -11.70 40.80 27.53
N GLN A 191 -11.18 39.59 27.38
CA GLN A 191 -9.87 39.30 26.81
C GLN A 191 -10.00 38.54 25.49
N ILE A 192 -9.10 38.81 24.55
CA ILE A 192 -8.99 38.01 23.33
C ILE A 192 -8.05 36.84 23.62
N LEU A 193 -8.58 35.62 23.52
CA LEU A 193 -7.81 34.39 23.54
C LEU A 193 -7.34 34.10 22.12
N HIS A 194 -6.02 34.11 21.91
CA HIS A 194 -5.46 33.79 20.61
C HIS A 194 -5.37 32.28 20.40
N SER A 195 -5.84 31.80 19.25
CA SER A 195 -5.86 30.35 18.94
C SER A 195 -4.49 29.69 19.12
N HIS A 196 -3.41 30.35 18.68
CA HIS A 196 -2.07 29.80 18.69
C HIS A 196 -1.51 29.54 20.10
N ASP A 197 -2.02 30.22 21.13
CA ASP A 197 -1.63 29.98 22.53
C ASP A 197 -2.21 28.67 23.08
N PHE A 198 -3.32 28.21 22.49
CA PHE A 198 -4.08 27.05 22.97
C PHE A 198 -4.06 25.88 22.00
N VAL A 199 -3.43 25.99 20.84
CA VAL A 199 -3.41 24.94 19.82
C VAL A 199 -1.98 24.53 19.49
N GLN A 200 -1.71 23.24 19.65
CA GLN A 200 -0.49 22.61 19.18
C GLN A 200 -0.76 21.89 17.87
N ASN A 201 0.01 22.22 16.84
CA ASN A 201 0.02 21.47 15.58
C ASN A 201 0.90 20.24 15.78
N GLN A 202 0.33 19.06 15.56
CA GLN A 202 1.04 17.79 15.57
C GLN A 202 0.92 17.15 14.20
N THR A 203 2.05 16.89 13.56
CA THR A 203 2.11 16.04 12.36
C THR A 203 2.55 14.65 12.79
N THR A 204 1.72 13.65 12.50
CA THR A 204 2.15 12.25 12.55
C THR A 204 2.28 11.74 11.14
N GLN A 205 3.16 10.76 10.93
CA GLN A 205 3.30 10.11 9.64
C GLN A 205 3.43 8.60 9.81
N VAL A 206 2.99 7.87 8.80
CA VAL A 206 3.28 6.45 8.64
C VAL A 206 3.77 6.20 7.22
N LYS A 207 4.77 5.34 7.08
CA LYS A 207 5.41 5.03 5.80
C LYS A 207 5.39 3.52 5.55
N ALA A 208 4.85 3.13 4.41
CA ALA A 208 4.83 1.75 3.94
C ALA A 208 5.60 1.62 2.63
N VAL A 209 6.49 0.63 2.54
CA VAL A 209 7.18 0.28 1.30
C VAL A 209 6.54 -1.00 0.76
N ILE A 210 6.06 -0.94 -0.48
CA ILE A 210 5.49 -2.09 -1.17
C ILE A 210 6.40 -2.40 -2.35
N ALA A 211 7.19 -3.47 -2.23
CA ALA A 211 8.12 -3.90 -3.26
C ALA A 211 7.41 -4.80 -4.28
N GLY A 212 7.72 -4.58 -5.56
CA GLY A 212 7.50 -5.59 -6.59
C GLY A 212 8.54 -6.71 -6.51
N ASP A 213 8.61 -7.49 -7.58
CA ASP A 213 9.56 -8.60 -7.67
C ASP A 213 11.00 -8.10 -7.65
N ASN A 214 11.85 -8.79 -6.89
CA ASN A 214 13.18 -8.33 -6.57
C ASN A 214 14.13 -9.47 -6.23
N ALA A 215 15.31 -9.47 -6.84
CA ALA A 215 16.40 -10.40 -6.54
C ALA A 215 17.34 -9.89 -5.44
N GLN A 216 17.36 -8.58 -5.17
CA GLN A 216 18.33 -7.96 -4.26
C GLN A 216 17.62 -7.03 -3.27
N PRO A 217 17.18 -7.54 -2.10
CA PRO A 217 16.50 -6.73 -1.08
C PRO A 217 17.28 -5.46 -0.69
N ASP A 218 18.62 -5.51 -0.69
CA ASP A 218 19.48 -4.40 -0.24
C ASP A 218 19.29 -3.09 -1.00
N VAL A 219 18.84 -3.12 -2.26
CA VAL A 219 18.57 -1.89 -3.04
C VAL A 219 17.44 -1.05 -2.42
N LEU A 220 16.62 -1.66 -1.56
CA LEU A 220 15.57 -0.97 -0.82
C LEU A 220 16.06 -0.20 0.40
N THR A 221 17.35 -0.29 0.78
CA THR A 221 17.88 0.35 2.00
C THR A 221 17.43 1.80 2.17
N GLN A 222 17.47 2.61 1.11
CA GLN A 222 17.02 4.01 1.15
C GLN A 222 15.49 4.12 1.27
N ALA A 223 14.73 3.38 0.47
CA ALA A 223 13.26 3.34 0.54
C ALA A 223 12.79 3.00 1.95
N CYS A 224 13.54 2.12 2.59
CA CYS A 224 13.30 1.53 3.87
C CYS A 224 13.64 2.40 5.08
N GLN A 225 14.38 3.50 4.89
CA GLN A 225 14.68 4.42 5.98
C GLN A 225 13.38 4.99 6.57
N ASN A 226 13.22 4.82 7.88
CA ASN A 226 12.05 5.23 8.67
C ASN A 226 10.72 4.67 8.15
N ALA A 227 10.74 3.52 7.45
CA ALA A 227 9.51 2.84 7.05
C ALA A 227 8.97 1.98 8.20
N ASP A 228 7.66 2.02 8.39
CA ASP A 228 6.95 1.28 9.43
C ASP A 228 6.57 -0.12 8.98
N VAL A 229 6.48 -0.38 7.68
CA VAL A 229 6.21 -1.72 7.15
C VAL A 229 6.84 -1.88 5.77
N LEU A 230 7.42 -3.06 5.55
CA LEU A 230 7.83 -3.54 4.24
C LEU A 230 6.90 -4.68 3.81
N VAL A 231 6.27 -4.55 2.64
CA VAL A 231 5.65 -5.65 1.91
C VAL A 231 6.64 -6.10 0.84
N HIS A 232 7.06 -7.36 0.88
CA HIS A 232 8.09 -7.89 -0.03
C HIS A 232 7.74 -9.30 -0.51
N GLU A 233 8.15 -9.64 -1.73
CA GLU A 233 8.06 -11.01 -2.21
C GLU A 233 8.93 -11.96 -1.37
N ALA A 234 8.46 -13.20 -1.20
CA ALA A 234 9.27 -14.30 -0.68
C ALA A 234 8.96 -15.54 -1.54
N THR A 235 9.29 -15.44 -2.83
CA THR A 235 8.92 -16.44 -3.84
C THR A 235 9.42 -17.83 -3.46
N TYR A 236 10.59 -17.93 -2.83
CA TYR A 236 11.22 -19.20 -2.50
C TYR A 236 11.64 -19.34 -1.03
N LEU A 237 11.80 -20.58 -0.58
CA LEU A 237 12.76 -20.91 0.48
C LEU A 237 14.18 -20.86 -0.09
N GLN A 238 15.20 -20.55 0.73
CA GLN A 238 16.59 -20.47 0.26
C GLN A 238 17.04 -21.77 -0.42
N ALA A 239 16.75 -22.92 0.18
CA ALA A 239 17.12 -24.22 -0.37
C ALA A 239 16.47 -24.53 -1.74
N VAL A 240 15.36 -23.86 -2.08
CA VAL A 240 14.74 -23.95 -3.40
C VAL A 240 15.41 -22.97 -4.35
N LEU A 241 15.65 -21.73 -3.93
CA LEU A 241 16.36 -20.72 -4.73
C LEU A 241 17.76 -21.21 -5.15
N ASP A 242 18.51 -21.85 -4.25
CA ASP A 242 19.83 -22.42 -4.53
C ASP A 242 19.80 -23.48 -5.66
N LYS A 243 18.68 -24.19 -5.81
CA LYS A 243 18.49 -25.21 -6.86
C LYS A 243 17.99 -24.61 -8.17
N VAL A 244 17.09 -23.64 -8.09
CA VAL A 244 16.52 -22.96 -9.26
C VAL A 244 17.55 -22.04 -9.91
N GLY A 245 18.45 -21.46 -9.12
CA GLY A 245 19.48 -20.54 -9.56
C GLY A 245 18.97 -19.09 -9.71
N PRO A 246 19.86 -18.16 -10.11
CA PRO A 246 19.58 -16.72 -10.11
C PRO A 246 18.69 -16.25 -11.28
N GLY A 247 18.45 -17.10 -12.28
CA GLY A 247 17.76 -16.74 -13.53
C GLY A 247 16.36 -16.11 -13.34
N PRO A 248 15.51 -16.60 -12.43
CA PRO A 248 14.21 -15.97 -12.18
C PRO A 248 14.29 -14.57 -11.55
N MET A 249 15.40 -14.19 -10.93
CA MET A 249 15.58 -12.88 -10.28
C MET A 249 14.51 -12.56 -9.21
N HIS A 250 14.26 -13.52 -8.32
CA HIS A 250 13.36 -13.41 -7.16
C HIS A 250 14.13 -13.57 -5.85
N SER A 251 13.47 -13.25 -4.73
CA SER A 251 14.03 -13.38 -3.39
C SER A 251 13.61 -14.68 -2.69
N SER A 252 14.47 -15.15 -1.79
CA SER A 252 14.09 -16.14 -0.79
C SER A 252 13.61 -15.47 0.49
N ALA A 253 12.85 -16.19 1.31
CA ALA A 253 12.42 -15.69 2.61
C ALA A 253 13.63 -15.36 3.51
N LYS A 254 14.70 -16.17 3.44
CA LYS A 254 15.98 -15.90 4.09
C LYS A 254 16.59 -14.54 3.70
N LEU A 255 16.75 -14.27 2.40
CA LEU A 255 17.38 -13.03 1.92
C LEU A 255 16.63 -11.79 2.39
N VAL A 256 15.29 -11.83 2.34
CA VAL A 256 14.44 -10.74 2.82
C VAL A 256 14.57 -10.57 4.34
N ALA A 257 14.63 -11.67 5.09
CA ALA A 257 14.77 -11.63 6.54
C ALA A 257 16.14 -11.09 7.00
N GLU A 258 17.22 -11.47 6.31
CA GLU A 258 18.57 -10.92 6.55
C GLU A 258 18.61 -9.42 6.31
N PHE A 259 18.07 -8.95 5.18
CA PHE A 259 17.93 -7.54 4.89
C PHE A 259 17.07 -6.80 5.93
N ALA A 260 15.89 -7.33 6.25
CA ALA A 260 14.98 -6.72 7.23
C ALA A 260 15.61 -6.65 8.64
N GLY A 261 16.39 -7.66 9.01
CA GLY A 261 17.18 -7.69 10.25
C GLY A 261 18.29 -6.64 10.26
N LEU A 262 19.03 -6.49 9.16
CA LEU A 262 20.09 -5.49 9.01
C LEU A 262 19.56 -4.06 9.14
N VAL A 263 18.43 -3.76 8.49
CA VAL A 263 17.80 -2.43 8.53
C VAL A 263 16.97 -2.22 9.81
N SER A 264 16.79 -3.26 10.63
CA SER A 264 15.98 -3.24 11.87
C SER A 264 14.52 -2.82 11.64
N PHE A 265 13.87 -3.46 10.67
CA PHE A 265 12.47 -3.20 10.35
C PHE A 265 11.52 -3.55 11.50
N PRO A 266 10.49 -2.72 11.77
CA PRO A 266 9.50 -3.06 12.79
C PRO A 266 8.48 -4.09 12.29
N ASN A 267 8.05 -4.00 11.03
CA ASN A 267 7.02 -4.88 10.47
C ASN A 267 7.36 -5.35 9.05
N LEU A 268 7.17 -6.65 8.79
CA LEU A 268 7.36 -7.30 7.50
C LEU A 268 6.08 -8.05 7.11
N VAL A 269 5.64 -7.92 5.86
CA VAL A 269 4.59 -8.74 5.28
C VAL A 269 5.13 -9.41 4.02
N LEU A 270 5.15 -10.74 4.01
CA LEU A 270 5.62 -11.52 2.87
C LEU A 270 4.47 -11.93 1.98
N THR A 271 4.69 -11.89 0.67
CA THR A 271 3.70 -12.25 -0.35
C THR A 271 4.40 -12.90 -1.56
N HIS A 272 3.66 -13.06 -2.66
CA HIS A 272 4.18 -13.52 -3.96
C HIS A 272 4.88 -14.88 -3.86
N PHE A 273 4.18 -15.85 -3.28
CA PHE A 273 4.74 -17.17 -3.00
C PHE A 273 4.68 -18.06 -4.25
N SER A 274 5.77 -18.80 -4.50
CA SER A 274 5.75 -19.90 -5.48
C SER A 274 4.61 -20.86 -5.19
N PRO A 275 3.86 -21.33 -6.22
CA PRO A 275 2.85 -22.37 -6.06
C PRO A 275 3.34 -23.63 -5.34
N ARG A 276 4.65 -23.87 -5.33
CA ARG A 276 5.31 -24.97 -4.59
C ARG A 276 5.18 -24.83 -3.08
N HIS A 277 5.03 -23.61 -2.57
CA HIS A 277 4.98 -23.31 -1.14
C HIS A 277 3.56 -23.00 -0.65
N HIS A 278 2.55 -23.51 -1.34
CA HIS A 278 1.16 -23.38 -0.92
C HIS A 278 0.80 -24.42 0.14
N GLY A 279 -0.07 -24.04 1.08
CA GLY A 279 -0.51 -24.86 2.19
C GLY A 279 0.23 -24.58 3.50
N GLU A 280 -0.41 -24.89 4.62
CA GLU A 280 0.06 -24.51 5.96
C GLU A 280 1.47 -25.03 6.27
N ALA A 281 1.77 -26.28 5.88
CA ALA A 281 3.07 -26.88 6.15
C ALA A 281 4.23 -26.18 5.41
N GLU A 282 4.00 -25.73 4.18
CA GLU A 282 5.02 -24.99 3.41
C GLU A 282 5.15 -23.54 3.88
N GLN A 283 4.03 -22.89 4.19
CA GLN A 283 4.03 -21.54 4.77
C GLN A 283 4.72 -21.51 6.15
N ALA A 284 4.57 -22.57 6.95
CA ALA A 284 5.30 -22.71 8.21
C ALA A 284 6.82 -22.76 8.01
N LYS A 285 7.31 -23.38 6.93
CA LYS A 285 8.74 -23.38 6.59
C LYS A 285 9.24 -21.99 6.24
N ILE A 286 8.46 -21.22 5.46
CA ILE A 286 8.79 -19.82 5.13
C ILE A 286 8.89 -19.01 6.41
N LEU A 287 7.90 -19.13 7.30
CA LEU A 287 7.90 -18.40 8.57
C LEU A 287 9.10 -18.79 9.44
N GLN A 288 9.47 -20.07 9.47
CA GLN A 288 10.63 -20.53 10.23
C GLN A 288 11.93 -19.94 9.66
N GLU A 289 12.13 -19.99 8.35
CA GLU A 289 13.32 -19.43 7.69
C GLU A 289 13.47 -17.93 7.96
N VAL A 290 12.36 -17.19 7.95
CA VAL A 290 12.37 -15.75 8.30
C VAL A 290 12.74 -15.54 9.76
N LYS A 291 12.14 -16.32 10.67
CA LYS A 291 12.41 -16.23 12.09
C LYS A 291 13.86 -16.53 12.43
N ASP A 292 14.62 -17.24 11.61
CA ASP A 292 16.04 -17.48 11.91
C ASP A 292 16.88 -16.19 11.82
N HIS A 293 16.45 -15.21 11.01
CA HIS A 293 17.21 -13.98 10.72
C HIS A 293 16.51 -12.68 11.15
N TYR A 294 15.20 -12.69 11.37
CA TYR A 294 14.39 -11.51 11.70
C TYR A 294 13.54 -11.75 12.96
N ARG A 295 13.60 -10.79 13.91
CA ARG A 295 13.00 -10.93 15.26
C ARG A 295 11.76 -10.06 15.50
N SER A 296 11.49 -9.09 14.63
CA SER A 296 10.34 -8.20 14.78
C SER A 296 9.06 -8.82 14.19
N THR A 297 8.00 -8.02 14.03
CA THR A 297 6.71 -8.50 13.55
C THR A 297 6.78 -8.95 12.10
N VAL A 298 6.38 -10.19 11.82
CA VAL A 298 6.25 -10.73 10.46
C VAL A 298 4.88 -11.38 10.27
N PHE A 299 4.27 -11.11 9.11
CA PHE A 299 3.08 -11.81 8.62
C PHE A 299 3.34 -12.45 7.25
N LEU A 300 2.72 -13.61 7.01
CA LEU A 300 2.60 -14.18 5.68
C LEU A 300 1.22 -13.81 5.14
N ALA A 301 1.19 -13.07 4.03
CA ALA A 301 -0.04 -12.67 3.39
C ALA A 301 -0.83 -13.90 2.91
N ASP A 302 -2.14 -13.76 2.87
CA ASP A 302 -3.02 -14.67 2.16
C ASP A 302 -4.08 -13.86 1.45
N ASP A 303 -4.70 -14.46 0.44
CA ASP A 303 -5.78 -13.81 -0.27
C ASP A 303 -6.89 -13.40 0.71
N PHE A 304 -7.36 -12.17 0.54
CA PHE A 304 -8.32 -11.45 1.38
C PHE A 304 -7.89 -11.14 2.81
N LYS A 305 -6.69 -11.54 3.24
CA LYS A 305 -6.17 -11.09 4.53
C LYS A 305 -5.95 -9.60 4.51
N ARG A 306 -6.25 -9.00 5.66
CA ARG A 306 -6.13 -7.56 5.88
C ARG A 306 -5.20 -7.28 7.02
N TYR A 307 -4.34 -6.29 6.84
CA TYR A 307 -3.43 -5.81 7.87
C TYR A 307 -3.62 -4.31 8.07
N ARG A 308 -3.66 -3.86 9.31
CA ARG A 308 -3.79 -2.44 9.65
C ARG A 308 -2.53 -1.97 10.38
N LEU A 309 -1.93 -0.92 9.84
CA LEU A 309 -0.84 -0.20 10.46
C LEU A 309 -1.40 1.04 11.18
N SER A 310 -1.25 1.08 12.49
CA SER A 310 -1.63 2.24 13.32
C SER A 310 -0.75 3.45 13.03
N ASP A 311 -1.17 4.63 13.50
CA ASP A 311 -0.34 5.85 13.52
C ASP A 311 0.87 5.77 14.46
N THR A 312 0.95 4.72 15.28
CA THR A 312 2.07 4.41 16.17
C THR A 312 3.01 3.33 15.60
N GLY A 313 2.84 2.93 14.34
CA GLY A 313 3.71 1.96 13.68
C GLY A 313 3.45 0.50 14.05
N VAL A 314 2.32 0.18 14.70
CA VAL A 314 1.95 -1.19 15.07
C VAL A 314 1.11 -1.82 13.95
N LEU A 315 1.59 -2.94 13.40
CA LEU A 315 0.88 -3.71 12.37
C LEU A 315 0.09 -4.88 12.99
N GLN A 316 -1.17 -5.04 12.63
CA GLN A 316 -2.03 -6.13 13.10
C GLN A 316 -2.88 -6.71 11.97
N GLU A 317 -3.09 -8.03 11.97
CA GLU A 317 -4.10 -8.66 11.12
C GLU A 317 -5.50 -8.26 11.61
N VAL A 318 -6.40 -7.86 10.72
CA VAL A 318 -7.75 -7.43 11.05
C VAL A 318 -8.79 -8.32 10.36
N ALA A 319 -9.73 -8.85 11.14
CA ALA A 319 -10.83 -9.66 10.62
C ALA A 319 -11.76 -8.84 9.70
N GLU A 320 -12.47 -9.52 8.80
CA GLU A 320 -13.58 -8.94 8.06
C GLU A 320 -14.66 -8.42 9.02
N SER A 321 -15.06 -7.15 8.89
CA SER A 321 -16.18 -6.61 9.67
C SER A 321 -17.47 -7.27 9.20
N ALA A 322 -18.33 -7.68 10.13
CA ALA A 322 -19.60 -8.35 9.84
C ALA A 322 -20.53 -7.56 8.89
N GLU A 323 -20.34 -6.24 8.77
CA GLU A 323 -21.07 -5.37 7.85
C GLU A 323 -20.76 -5.61 6.36
N GLN A 324 -19.58 -6.18 6.02
CA GLN A 324 -19.19 -6.48 4.64
C GLN A 324 -19.72 -7.83 4.13
N LYS A 325 -20.25 -8.70 5.01
CA LYS A 325 -20.88 -9.98 4.62
C LYS A 325 -22.29 -9.83 4.04
N LYS A 326 -22.82 -8.61 3.94
CA LYS A 326 -24.20 -8.31 3.53
C LYS A 326 -24.32 -7.59 2.17
N ALA A 327 -23.21 -7.38 1.46
CA ALA A 327 -23.22 -6.81 0.11
C ALA A 327 -23.22 -7.93 -0.94
#